data_AF-A0A1I7X8F7-F1
#
_entry.id   AF-A0A1I7X8F7-F1
#
_cell.length_a   1.000
_cell.length_b   1.000
_cell.length_c   1.000
_cell.angle_alpha   90.00
_cell.angle_beta   90.00
_cell.angle_gamma   90.00
#
_symmetry.space_group_name_H-M   'P 1'
#
loop_
_entity.id
_entity.type
_entity.pdbx_description
1 polymer ?
#
loop_
_entity_poly.entity_id
_entity_poly.type
_entity_poly.pdbx_seq_one_letter_code
_entity_poly.pdbx_strand_id
1 'polypeptide(L)'
;MNSIMGMHVLKVELPLTDQVECEKKAKKMILEIMPHWDINKVKFETMFNTYFSTSLKEQVDEIEHLVLQLNEDVVFCHNDLLVHNILFNVETEKVHFIDYEYADFNYAMFDLANHFCEYAVKYIYIYIYIYI
;
A
#
# COMPACT_ATOMS: atom_id res chain seq x y z
N MET A 1 -7.73 -28.73 24.29
CA MET A 1 -6.52 -28.18 24.95
C MET A 1 -5.92 -27.17 23.98
N ASN A 2 -5.76 -25.94 24.46
CA ASN A 2 -5.43 -24.76 23.69
C ASN A 2 -4.09 -24.89 22.95
N SER A 3 -4.02 -24.41 21.72
CA SER A 3 -2.80 -23.76 21.24
C SER A 3 -3.20 -22.49 20.48
N ILE A 4 -2.51 -21.43 20.84
CA ILE A 4 -2.81 -20.03 20.56
C ILE A 4 -2.58 -19.79 19.07
N MET A 5 -3.58 -19.19 18.39
CA MET A 5 -3.42 -18.68 17.04
C MET A 5 -2.54 -17.42 17.14
N GLY A 6 -1.23 -17.61 16.97
CA GLY A 6 -0.25 -16.53 17.02
C GLY A 6 -0.28 -15.73 15.73
N MET A 7 -0.63 -14.44 15.82
CA MET A 7 -0.44 -13.50 14.72
C MET A 7 1.02 -13.05 14.72
N HIS A 8 1.80 -13.53 13.76
CA HIS A 8 3.19 -13.10 13.57
C HIS A 8 3.22 -11.91 12.62
N VAL A 9 3.47 -10.72 13.15
CA VAL A 9 3.75 -9.52 12.34
C VAL A 9 5.25 -9.44 12.12
N LEU A 10 5.71 -9.70 10.90
CA LEU A 10 7.10 -9.52 10.50
C LEU A 10 7.22 -8.18 9.78
N LYS A 11 7.88 -7.21 10.42
CA LYS A 11 8.26 -5.94 9.79
C LYS A 11 9.55 -6.18 9.02
N VAL A 12 9.51 -6.14 7.69
CA VAL A 12 10.68 -6.37 6.85
C VAL A 12 10.77 -5.29 5.78
N GLU A 13 11.92 -4.64 5.73
CA GLU A 13 12.28 -3.73 4.66
C GLU A 13 12.78 -4.55 3.46
N LEU A 14 12.00 -4.54 2.38
CA LEU A 14 12.43 -5.05 1.09
C LEU A 14 13.09 -3.89 0.32
N PRO A 15 14.41 -3.91 0.06
CA PRO A 15 15.04 -2.88 -0.75
C PRO A 15 14.50 -2.97 -2.18
N LEU A 16 13.89 -1.88 -2.67
CA LEU A 16 13.19 -1.79 -3.96
C LEU A 16 14.11 -1.76 -5.20
N THR A 17 15.34 -2.29 -5.09
CA THR A 17 16.40 -2.03 -6.09
C THR A 17 16.62 -3.16 -7.10
N ASP A 18 16.22 -4.41 -6.80
CA ASP A 18 16.35 -5.55 -7.73
C ASP A 18 15.28 -6.63 -7.51
N GLN A 19 14.60 -7.04 -8.57
CA GLN A 19 13.51 -8.02 -8.54
C GLN A 19 13.98 -9.40 -8.04
N VAL A 20 15.14 -9.86 -8.53
CA VAL A 20 15.65 -11.19 -8.20
C VAL A 20 15.99 -11.26 -6.72
N GLU A 21 16.56 -10.18 -6.17
CA GLU A 21 16.83 -10.06 -4.74
C GLU A 21 15.55 -10.03 -3.90
N CYS A 22 14.54 -9.26 -4.32
CA CYS A 22 13.23 -9.21 -3.67
C CYS A 22 12.55 -10.59 -3.65
N GLU A 23 12.50 -11.29 -4.78
CA GLU A 23 11.92 -12.64 -4.86
C GLU A 23 12.68 -13.63 -3.98
N LYS A 24 14.01 -13.56 -3.95
CA LYS A 24 14.84 -14.45 -3.11
C LYS A 24 14.58 -14.21 -1.62
N LYS A 25 14.47 -12.95 -1.19
CA LYS A 25 14.13 -12.58 0.19
C LYS A 25 12.72 -13.05 0.55
N ALA A 26 11.74 -12.80 -0.31
CA ALA A 26 10.37 -13.23 -0.10
C ALA A 26 10.26 -14.77 -0.03
N LYS A 27 10.95 -15.51 -0.90
CA LYS A 27 10.97 -16.98 -0.87
C LYS A 27 11.55 -17.53 0.44
N LYS A 28 12.64 -16.92 0.93
CA LYS A 28 13.25 -17.29 2.21
C LYS A 28 12.27 -17.07 3.36
N MET A 29 11.57 -15.94 3.38
CA MET A 29 10.56 -15.63 4.40
C MET A 29 9.39 -16.62 4.37
N ILE A 30 8.89 -16.96 3.18
CA ILE A 30 7.81 -17.95 3.03
C ILE A 30 8.23 -19.30 3.62
N LEU A 31 9.48 -19.73 3.41
CA LEU A 31 9.99 -20.99 3.98
C LEU A 31 10.19 -20.91 5.50
N GLU A 32 10.54 -19.76 6.07
CA GLU A 32 10.64 -19.57 7.52
C GLU A 32 9.26 -19.63 8.19
N ILE A 33 8.22 -19.09 7.54
CA ILE A 33 6.85 -19.09 8.05
C ILE A 33 6.13 -20.42 7.75
N MET A 34 6.37 -20.99 6.57
CA MET A 34 5.69 -22.17 6.02
C MET A 34 6.69 -23.17 5.42
N PRO A 35 7.47 -23.89 6.24
CA PRO A 35 8.56 -24.75 5.78
C PRO A 35 8.10 -25.97 4.95
N HIS A 36 6.80 -26.29 4.96
CA HIS A 36 6.21 -27.42 4.24
C HIS A 36 5.64 -27.05 2.86
N TRP A 37 5.66 -25.77 2.48
CA TRP A 37 5.22 -25.33 1.16
C TRP A 37 6.25 -25.60 0.07
N ASP A 38 5.77 -26.01 -1.12
CA ASP A 38 6.61 -26.14 -2.30
C ASP A 38 6.91 -24.77 -2.90
N ILE A 39 8.04 -24.20 -2.49
CA ILE A 39 8.48 -22.86 -2.89
C ILE A 39 8.63 -22.70 -4.41
N ASN A 40 8.79 -23.80 -5.15
CA ASN A 40 8.93 -23.78 -6.61
C ASN A 40 7.61 -23.51 -7.32
N LYS A 41 6.47 -23.65 -6.62
CA LYS A 41 5.13 -23.33 -7.13
C LYS A 41 4.71 -21.89 -6.84
N VAL A 42 5.45 -21.17 -6.00
CA VAL A 42 5.20 -19.75 -5.72
C VAL A 42 5.64 -18.92 -6.92
N LYS A 43 4.68 -18.26 -7.56
CA LYS A 43 4.92 -17.34 -8.67
C LYS A 43 4.96 -15.91 -8.16
N PHE A 44 5.96 -15.17 -8.59
CA PHE A 44 6.06 -13.74 -8.37
C PHE A 44 5.73 -13.08 -9.70
N GLU A 45 4.64 -12.32 -9.76
CA GLU A 45 4.25 -11.58 -10.96
C GLU A 45 4.76 -10.15 -10.85
N THR A 46 5.47 -9.69 -11.88
CA THR A 46 5.84 -8.29 -12.00
C THR A 46 4.72 -7.51 -12.64
N MET A 47 4.06 -6.71 -11.80
CA MET A 47 3.08 -5.73 -12.27
C MET A 47 3.74 -4.59 -13.07
N PHE A 48 5.02 -4.28 -12.80
CA PHE A 48 5.65 -3.05 -13.27
C PHE A 48 5.74 -2.95 -14.80
N ASN A 49 6.33 -3.93 -15.49
CA ASN A 49 6.48 -3.88 -16.95
C ASN A 49 5.18 -4.13 -17.72
N THR A 50 4.16 -4.70 -17.06
CA THR A 50 2.87 -5.00 -17.69
C THR A 50 1.96 -3.77 -17.75
N TYR A 51 2.04 -2.88 -16.77
CA TYR A 51 1.18 -1.70 -16.66
C TYR A 51 1.90 -0.36 -16.90
N PHE A 52 3.24 -0.31 -16.74
CA PHE A 52 4.04 0.90 -16.97
C PHE A 52 4.88 0.71 -18.25
N SER A 53 4.25 0.89 -19.41
CA SER A 53 4.89 0.74 -20.73
C SER A 53 5.59 2.02 -21.23
N THR A 54 5.35 3.16 -20.58
CA THR A 54 5.99 4.45 -20.85
C THR A 54 6.96 4.83 -19.73
N SER A 55 7.89 5.75 -20.02
CA SER A 55 8.83 6.27 -19.02
C SER A 55 8.03 6.89 -17.87
N LEU A 56 8.19 6.37 -16.65
CA LEU A 56 7.54 6.89 -15.44
C LEU A 56 7.73 8.42 -15.32
N LYS A 57 8.90 8.91 -15.73
CA LYS A 57 9.20 10.34 -15.76
C LYS A 57 8.25 11.13 -16.65
N GLU A 58 7.96 10.64 -17.86
CA GLU A 58 7.06 11.33 -18.80
C GLU A 58 5.63 11.42 -18.24
N GLN A 59 5.17 10.35 -17.57
CA GLN A 59 3.86 10.35 -16.91
C GLN A 59 3.81 11.32 -15.73
N VAL A 60 4.86 11.38 -14.92
CA VAL A 60 4.96 12.34 -13.80
C VAL A 60 4.97 13.76 -14.33
N ASP A 61 5.76 14.06 -15.37
CA ASP A 61 5.84 15.37 -16.00
C ASP A 61 4.47 15.80 -16.58
N GLU A 62 3.71 14.86 -17.19
CA GLU A 62 2.36 15.11 -17.71
C GLU A 62 1.35 15.43 -16.59
N ILE A 63 1.36 14.63 -15.52
CA ILE A 63 0.47 14.83 -14.37
C ILE A 63 0.80 16.16 -13.67
N GLU A 64 2.08 16.47 -13.46
CA GLU A 64 2.50 17.73 -12.86
C GLU A 64 1.99 18.93 -13.66
N HIS A 65 2.14 18.88 -14.99
CA HIS A 65 1.63 19.95 -15.87
C HIS A 65 0.11 20.12 -15.74
N LEU A 66 -0.66 19.03 -15.68
CA LEU A 66 -2.12 19.10 -15.51
C LEU A 66 -2.53 19.64 -14.14
N VAL A 67 -1.86 19.20 -13.07
CA VAL A 67 -2.17 19.62 -11.69
C VAL A 67 -1.86 21.10 -11.47
N LEU A 68 -0.71 21.59 -11.98
CA LEU A 68 -0.34 23.00 -11.85
C LEU A 68 -1.34 23.95 -12.53
N GLN A 69 -2.07 23.49 -13.55
CA GLN A 69 -3.09 24.27 -14.22
C GLN A 69 -4.39 24.44 -13.41
N LEU A 70 -4.64 23.57 -12.43
CA LEU A 70 -5.83 23.64 -11.57
C LEU A 70 -5.77 24.83 -10.60
N ASN A 71 -4.56 25.33 -10.29
CA ASN A 71 -4.33 26.44 -9.36
C ASN A 71 -5.03 26.23 -8.01
N GLU A 72 -4.92 25.01 -7.48
CA GLU A 72 -5.49 24.61 -6.20
C GLU A 72 -4.69 25.19 -5.04
N ASP A 73 -5.38 25.43 -3.92
CA ASP A 73 -4.74 25.91 -2.70
C ASP A 73 -3.84 24.82 -2.08
N VAL A 74 -2.65 25.26 -1.65
CA VAL A 74 -1.75 24.46 -0.82
C VAL A 74 -2.17 24.60 0.65
N VAL A 75 -2.56 23.49 1.26
CA VAL A 75 -3.03 23.41 2.65
C VAL A 75 -2.28 22.30 3.38
N PHE A 76 -2.44 22.24 4.70
CA PHE A 76 -1.95 21.08 5.46
C PHE A 76 -2.82 19.86 5.14
N CYS A 77 -2.20 18.86 4.50
CA CYS A 77 -2.82 17.62 4.06
C CYS A 77 -2.32 16.45 4.91
N HIS A 78 -3.13 15.39 4.97
CA HIS A 78 -2.76 14.14 5.61
C HIS A 78 -1.89 13.27 4.70
N ASN A 79 -2.09 13.36 3.39
CA ASN A 79 -1.45 12.59 2.31
C ASN A 79 -1.68 11.06 2.34
N ASP A 80 -2.45 10.55 3.31
CA ASP A 80 -2.67 9.11 3.51
C ASP A 80 -4.07 8.82 4.10
N LEU A 81 -5.13 9.37 3.50
CA LEU A 81 -6.52 9.23 3.97
C LEU A 81 -7.17 7.90 3.59
N LEU A 82 -6.48 6.79 3.84
CA LEU A 82 -7.05 5.44 3.74
C LEU A 82 -8.04 5.19 4.88
N VAL A 83 -9.00 4.28 4.68
CA VAL A 83 -10.16 4.12 5.59
C VAL A 83 -9.76 3.78 7.03
N HIS A 84 -8.62 3.10 7.22
CA HIS A 84 -8.11 2.71 8.54
C HIS A 84 -7.56 3.91 9.34
N ASN A 85 -7.24 5.02 8.67
CA ASN A 85 -6.78 6.26 9.28
C ASN A 85 -7.96 7.19 9.64
N ILE A 86 -9.21 6.77 9.39
CA ILE A 86 -10.44 7.52 9.67
C ILE A 86 -11.22 6.82 10.77
N LEU A 87 -11.19 7.37 11.98
CA LEU A 87 -11.92 6.86 13.12
C LEU A 87 -13.27 7.56 13.25
N PHE A 88 -14.36 6.81 13.15
CA PHE A 88 -15.70 7.32 13.44
C PHE A 88 -16.13 6.94 14.86
N ASN A 89 -16.38 7.94 15.70
CA ASN A 89 -16.95 7.77 17.02
C ASN A 89 -18.48 7.85 16.94
N VAL A 90 -19.14 6.70 17.10
CA VAL A 90 -20.60 6.56 16.98
C VAL A 90 -21.35 7.31 18.08
N GLU A 91 -20.82 7.38 19.29
CA GLU A 91 -21.49 8.05 20.43
C GLU A 91 -21.52 9.57 20.28
N THR A 92 -20.46 10.13 19.70
CA THR A 92 -20.30 11.58 19.53
C THR A 92 -20.60 12.05 18.11
N GLU A 93 -20.84 11.12 17.18
CA GLU A 93 -21.00 11.36 15.74
C GLU A 93 -19.84 12.17 15.13
N LYS A 94 -18.61 11.92 15.60
CA LYS A 94 -17.41 12.64 15.16
C LYS A 94 -16.45 11.75 14.39
N VAL A 95 -15.78 12.35 13.41
CA VAL A 95 -14.66 11.76 12.68
C VAL A 95 -13.35 12.31 13.22
N HIS A 96 -12.39 11.41 13.44
CA HIS A 96 -11.03 11.74 13.84
C HIS A 96 -10.05 11.09 12.86
N PHE A 97 -9.08 11.85 12.38
CA PHE A 97 -7.98 11.31 11.57
C PHE A 97 -6.79 10.96 12.45
N ILE A 98 -6.07 9.89 12.12
CA ILE A 98 -4.88 9.39 12.82
C ILE A 98 -3.78 9.05 11.82
N ASP A 99 -2.55 8.87 12.31
CA ASP A 99 -1.41 8.42 11.52
C ASP A 99 -0.90 9.44 10.47
N TYR A 100 -0.44 10.59 10.97
CA TYR A 100 0.05 11.73 10.18
C TYR A 100 1.51 11.58 9.72
N GLU A 101 2.02 10.37 9.51
CA GLU A 101 3.44 10.18 9.18
C GLU A 101 3.85 10.76 7.82
N TYR A 102 2.89 10.89 6.89
CA TYR A 102 3.06 11.53 5.59
C TYR A 102 2.49 12.95 5.51
N ALA A 103 1.98 13.50 6.62
CA ALA A 103 1.29 14.79 6.59
C ALA A 103 2.25 15.95 6.31
N ASP A 104 1.89 16.78 5.33
CA ASP A 104 2.67 17.95 4.92
C ASP A 104 1.78 18.92 4.14
N PHE A 105 2.32 20.08 3.76
CA PHE A 105 1.68 21.01 2.86
C PHE A 105 1.58 20.43 1.44
N ASN A 106 0.35 20.28 0.95
CA ASN A 106 0.06 19.76 -0.38
C ASN A 106 -1.25 20.36 -0.92
N TYR A 107 -1.60 20.05 -2.17
CA TYR A 107 -2.88 20.46 -2.75
C TYR A 107 -4.05 19.80 -2.03
N ALA A 108 -5.05 20.58 -1.63
CA ALA A 108 -6.24 20.05 -0.94
C ALA A 108 -6.93 18.92 -1.73
N MET A 109 -6.96 19.05 -3.07
CA MET A 109 -7.55 18.05 -3.96
C MET A 109 -6.76 16.74 -4.01
N PHE A 110 -5.48 16.74 -3.63
CA PHE A 110 -4.70 15.50 -3.54
C PHE A 110 -5.27 14.57 -2.47
N ASP A 111 -5.55 15.08 -1.27
CA ASP A 111 -6.14 14.27 -0.17
C ASP A 111 -7.50 13.67 -0.58
N LEU A 112 -8.32 14.44 -1.29
CA LEU A 112 -9.62 13.98 -1.79
C LEU A 112 -9.47 12.91 -2.87
N ALA A 113 -8.60 13.15 -3.86
CA ALA A 113 -8.34 12.20 -4.93
C ALA A 113 -7.74 10.90 -4.39
N ASN A 114 -6.75 11.01 -3.49
CA ASN A 114 -6.14 9.87 -2.80
C ASN A 114 -7.18 9.06 -2.03
N HIS A 115 -8.03 9.73 -1.24
CA HIS A 115 -9.13 9.06 -0.53
C HIS A 115 -10.05 8.29 -1.48
N PHE A 116 -10.42 8.85 -2.64
CA PHE A 116 -11.23 8.13 -3.62
C PHE A 116 -10.50 6.97 -4.31
N CYS A 117 -9.21 7.11 -4.59
CA CYS A 117 -8.39 6.03 -5.14
C CYS A 117 -8.39 4.80 -4.20
N GLU A 118 -8.35 5.01 -2.89
CA GLU A 118 -8.41 3.92 -1.90
C GLU A 118 -9.70 3.08 -1.97
N TYR A 119 -10.82 3.61 -2.49
CA TYR A 119 -12.04 2.81 -2.71
C TYR A 119 -11.95 1.92 -3.96
N ALA A 120 -11.08 2.26 -4.92
CA ALA A 120 -10.82 1.45 -6.10
C ALA A 120 -9.73 0.40 -5.86
N VAL A 121 -8.84 0.66 -4.88
CA VAL A 121 -7.83 -0.29 -4.46
C VAL A 121 -8.51 -1.41 -3.66
N LYS A 122 -8.67 -2.58 -4.27
CA LYS A 122 -8.78 -3.80 -3.47
C LYS A 122 -7.44 -3.96 -2.78
N TYR A 123 -7.40 -3.76 -1.45
CA TYR A 123 -6.28 -4.25 -0.67
C TYR A 123 -6.06 -5.71 -1.06
N ILE A 124 -4.96 -5.97 -1.78
CA ILE A 124 -4.44 -7.32 -1.94
C ILE A 124 -3.88 -7.64 -0.57
N TYR A 125 -4.77 -7.97 0.36
CA TYR A 125 -4.41 -8.91 1.38
C TYR A 125 -3.92 -10.13 0.61
N ILE A 126 -2.66 -10.51 0.82
CA ILE A 126 -2.23 -11.86 0.52
C ILE A 126 -3.00 -12.74 1.51
N TYR A 127 -4.26 -13.04 1.17
CA TYR A 127 -5.05 -14.04 1.87
C TYR A 127 -4.43 -15.38 1.51
N ILE A 128 -3.53 -15.86 2.36
CA ILE A 128 -3.13 -17.26 2.34
C ILE A 128 -4.33 -18.04 2.88
N TYR A 129 -5.20 -18.49 1.96
CA TYR A 129 -6.30 -19.39 2.30
C TYR A 129 -5.73 -20.76 2.68
N ILE A 130 -5.77 -21.07 3.97
CA ILE A 130 -5.41 -22.39 4.52
C ILE A 130 -6.68 -23.24 4.48
N TYR A 131 -6.76 -24.16 3.51
CA TYR A 131 -7.71 -25.27 3.58
C TYR A 131 -7.03 -26.42 4.31
N ILE A 132 -7.59 -26.82 5.46
CA ILE A 132 -7.18 -27.98 6.25
C ILE A 132 -7.71 -29.25 5.58
#